data_AF-A0A451CBM4-F1
#
_entry.id   AF-A0A451CBM4-F1
#
_cell.length_a   1.000
_cell.length_b   1.000
_cell.length_c   1.000
_cell.angle_alpha   90.00
_cell.angle_beta   90.00
_cell.angle_gamma   90.00
#
_symmetry.space_group_name_H-M   'P 1'
#
loop_
_entity.id
_entity.type
_entity.pdbx_description
1 polymer ?
#
loop_
_entity_poly.entity_id
_entity_poly.type
_entity_poly.pdbx_seq_one_letter_code
_entity_poly.pdbx_strand_id
1 'polypeptide(L)' 'MKTEAEIRKQGMRALINALGLVEAERFLAAVSRDGFDYTEWRRQGLPRMDVDELANAANRLTQERDSRAQ' A
#
# COMPACT_ATOMS: atom_id res chain seq x y z
N MET A 1 -6.30 -2.02 -14.91
CA MET A 1 -5.19 -1.83 -13.95
C MET A 1 -4.59 -0.44 -14.18
N LYS A 2 -4.06 0.21 -13.13
CA LYS A 2 -3.40 1.52 -13.28
C LYS A 2 -2.07 1.36 -14.02
N THR A 3 -1.70 2.36 -14.80
CA THR A 3 -0.37 2.48 -15.41
C THR A 3 0.68 2.77 -14.35
N GLU A 4 1.94 2.47 -14.65
CA GLU A 4 3.04 2.81 -13.73
C GLU A 4 3.10 4.31 -13.41
N ALA A 5 2.79 5.16 -14.39
CA ALA A 5 2.80 6.61 -14.20
C ALA A 5 1.74 7.05 -13.19
N GLU A 6 0.55 6.45 -13.24
CA GLU A 6 -0.52 6.69 -12.27
C GLU A 6 -0.14 6.17 -10.88
N ILE A 7 0.47 4.99 -10.79
CA ILE A 7 0.96 4.42 -9.53
C ILE A 7 2.02 5.34 -8.90
N ARG A 8 2.99 5.81 -9.67
CA ARG A 8 4.05 6.72 -9.18
C ARG A 8 3.47 8.04 -8.68
N LYS A 9 2.56 8.67 -9.44
CA LYS A 9 1.90 9.92 -9.03
C LYS A 9 1.10 9.74 -7.75
N GLN A 10 0.32 8.66 -7.65
CA GLN A 10 -0.48 8.40 -6.46
C GLN A 10 0.39 8.08 -5.25
N GLY A 11 1.45 7.28 -5.43
CA GLY A 11 2.41 6.96 -4.38
C GLY A 11 3.09 8.22 -3.82
N MET A 12 3.49 9.15 -4.70
CA MET A 12 4.11 10.41 -4.27
C MET A 12 3.16 11.26 -3.43
N ARG A 13 1.90 11.38 -3.87
CA ARG A 13 0.88 12.10 -3.12
C ARG A 13 0.67 11.48 -1.73
N ALA A 14 0.62 10.15 -1.65
CA ALA A 14 0.45 9.43 -0.39
C ALA A 14 1.63 9.68 0.56
N LEU A 15 2.87 9.62 0.06
CA LEU A 15 4.07 9.91 0.87
C LEU A 15 4.08 11.34 1.40
N ILE A 16 3.82 12.34 0.54
CA ILE A 16 3.78 13.75 0.94
C ILE A 16 2.68 13.99 1.98
N ASN A 17 1.50 13.41 1.81
CA ASN A 17 0.39 13.57 2.75
C ASN A 17 0.70 12.93 4.12
N ALA A 18 1.43 11.82 4.15
CA ALA A 18 1.73 11.10 5.39
C ALA A 18 2.96 11.66 6.13
N LEU A 19 3.98 12.08 5.40
CA LEU A 19 5.28 12.43 5.96
C LEU A 19 5.60 13.93 5.89
N GLY A 20 4.95 14.68 5.00
CA GLY A 20 5.41 16.00 4.59
C GLY A 20 6.37 15.96 3.41
N LEU A 21 6.59 17.10 2.76
CA LEU A 21 7.38 17.17 1.53
C LEU A 21 8.85 16.79 1.74
N VAL A 22 9.46 17.28 2.82
CA VAL A 22 10.89 17.09 3.07
C VAL A 22 11.18 15.65 3.49
N GLU A 23 10.39 15.09 4.41
CA GLU A 23 10.54 13.69 4.81
C GLU A 23 10.24 12.71 3.68
N ALA A 24 9.28 13.00 2.79
CA ALA A 24 8.98 12.15 1.64
C ALA A 24 10.18 12.02 0.68
N GLU A 25 10.87 13.13 0.38
CA GLU A 25 12.09 13.13 -0.44
C GLU A 25 13.23 12.35 0.24
N ARG A 26 13.43 12.56 1.55
CA ARG A 26 14.43 11.81 2.33
C ARG A 26 14.13 10.30 2.34
N PHE A 27 12.86 9.92 2.45
CA PHE A 27 12.43 8.52 2.40
C PHE A 27 12.79 7.88 1.06
N LEU A 28 12.47 8.52 -0.07
CA LEU A 28 12.81 7.97 -1.40
C LEU A 28 14.32 7.85 -1.59
N ALA A 29 15.08 8.84 -1.15
CA ALA A 29 16.53 8.81 -1.21
C ALA A 29 17.12 7.65 -0.39
N ALA A 30 16.61 7.42 0.83
CA ALA A 30 17.03 6.32 1.69
C ALA A 30 16.68 4.95 1.08
N VAL A 31 15.43 4.77 0.64
CA VAL A 31 14.95 3.52 0.03
C VAL A 31 15.71 3.17 -1.26
N SER A 32 16.06 4.18 -2.06
CA SER A 32 16.81 4.02 -3.32
C SER A 32 18.28 3.66 -3.09
N ARG A 33 18.91 4.22 -2.05
CA ARG A 33 20.35 4.03 -1.77
C ARG A 33 20.63 2.75 -1.01
N ASP A 34 19.85 2.45 0.02
CA ASP A 34 20.17 1.40 0.98
C ASP A 34 19.54 0.05 0.64
N GLY A 35 18.89 -0.08 -0.53
CA GLY A 35 18.27 -1.32 -0.97
C GLY A 35 17.23 -1.80 0.04
N PHE A 36 16.11 -1.08 0.14
CA PHE A 36 15.04 -1.45 1.06
C PHE A 36 14.61 -2.91 0.88
N ASP A 37 14.87 -3.75 1.88
CA ASP A 37 14.50 -5.17 1.84
C ASP A 37 12.99 -5.30 2.07
N TYR A 38 12.27 -5.40 0.95
CA TYR A 38 10.83 -5.63 0.96
C TYR A 38 10.45 -6.94 1.67
N THR A 39 11.29 -7.97 1.61
CA THR A 39 11.01 -9.28 2.24
C THR A 39 11.06 -9.18 3.74
N GLU A 40 12.07 -8.49 4.29
CA GLU A 40 12.17 -8.23 5.73
C GLU A 40 11.04 -7.32 6.21
N TRP A 41 10.79 -6.20 5.53
CA TRP A 41 9.69 -5.30 5.90
C TRP A 41 8.33 -6.01 5.90
N ARG A 42 8.07 -6.86 4.89
CA ARG A 42 6.79 -7.58 4.75
C ARG A 42 6.44 -8.43 5.96
N ARG A 43 7.43 -8.98 6.68
CA ARG A 43 7.20 -9.83 7.86
C ARG A 43 6.45 -9.11 8.99
N GLN A 44 6.56 -7.78 9.04
CA GLN A 44 5.99 -6.96 10.12
C GLN A 44 5.06 -5.86 9.62
N GLY A 45 5.21 -5.42 8.36
CA GLY A 45 4.47 -4.30 7.78
C GLY A 45 3.11 -4.65 7.19
N LEU A 46 2.83 -5.94 6.95
CA LEU A 46 1.49 -6.39 6.58
C LEU A 46 0.65 -6.71 7.83
N PRO A 47 -0.68 -6.51 7.77
CA PRO A 47 -1.57 -7.00 8.80
C PRO A 47 -1.31 -8.49 9.04
N ARG A 48 -1.19 -8.89 10.31
CA ARG A 48 -1.18 -10.31 10.66
C ARG A 48 -2.59 -10.85 10.49
N MET A 49 -2.83 -11.42 9.32
CA MET A 49 -4.05 -12.15 9.00
C MET A 49 -3.65 -13.48 8.40
N ASP A 50 -4.34 -14.54 8.80
CA ASP A 50 -4.22 -15.82 8.11
C ASP A 50 -4.95 -15.79 6.77
N VAL A 51 -4.79 -16.86 5.98
CA VAL A 51 -5.37 -16.96 4.64
C VAL A 51 -6.90 -16.95 4.69
N ASP A 52 -7.50 -17.55 5.71
CA ASP A 52 -8.95 -17.65 5.85
C ASP A 52 -9.55 -16.28 6.24
N GLU A 53 -8.91 -15.54 7.13
CA GLU A 53 -9.27 -14.18 7.50
C GLU A 53 -9.19 -13.23 6.30
N LEU A 54 -8.11 -13.33 5.50
CA LEU A 54 -7.96 -12.57 4.26
C LEU A 54 -9.07 -12.91 3.25
N ALA A 55 -9.35 -14.19 3.04
CA ALA A 55 -10.39 -14.65 2.12
C ALA A 55 -11.78 -14.16 2.56
N ASN A 56 -12.09 -14.26 3.85
CA ASN A 56 -13.34 -13.77 4.42
C ASN A 56 -13.48 -12.25 4.29
N ALA A 57 -12.40 -11.49 4.53
CA ALA A 57 -12.40 -10.04 4.34
C ALA A 57 -12.63 -9.65 2.88
N ALA A 58 -12.02 -10.36 1.93
CA ALA A 58 -12.23 -10.14 0.50
C ALA A 58 -13.69 -10.41 0.09
N ASN A 59 -14.27 -11.52 0.56
CA ASN A 59 -15.66 -11.88 0.28
C ASN A 59 -16.65 -10.85 0.82
N ARG A 60 -16.45 -10.36 2.06
CA ARG A 60 -17.28 -9.28 2.62
C ARG A 60 -17.22 -8.01 1.78
N LEU A 61 -16.02 -7.59 1.37
CA LEU A 61 -15.87 -6.39 0.55
C LEU A 61 -16.61 -6.52 -0.79
N THR A 62 -16.62 -7.69 -1.41
CA THR A 62 -17.39 -7.97 -2.63
C THR A 62 -18.89 -7.84 -2.38
N GLN A 63 -19.42 -8.48 -1.32
CA GLN A 63 -20.83 -8.41 -0.96
C GLN A 63 -21.30 -6.97 -0.68
N GLU A 64 -20.49 -6.18 0.03
CA GLU A 64 -20.75 -4.76 0.30
C GLU A 64 -20.76 -3.91 -0.97
N ARG A 65 -19.91 -4.22 -1.95
CA ARG A 65 -19.91 -3.53 -3.24
C ARG A 65 -21.15 -3.85 -4.06
N ASP A 66 -21.53 -5.12 -4.09
CA ASP A 66 -22.69 -5.59 -4.86
C ASP A 66 -24.01 -5.05 -4.27
N SER A 67 -24.10 -4.97 -2.93
CA SER A 67 -25.27 -4.41 -2.23
C SER A 67 -25.38 -2.89 -2.33
N ARG A 68 -24.28 -2.16 -2.54
CA ARG A 68 -24.30 -0.71 -2.83
C ARG A 68 -24.59 -0.37 -4.29
N ALA A 69 -24.51 -1.35 -5.17
CA ALA A 69 -24.78 -1.19 -6.60
C ALA A 69 -26.25 -1.48 -6.97
N GLN A 70 -27.03 -2.00 -6.01
CA GLN A 70 -28.49 -2.22 -6.11
C GLN A 70 -29.25 -1.11 -5.38
#